data_AF-A0A949IX11-F1
#
_entry.id   AF-A0A949IX11-F1
#
_cell.length_a   1.000
_cell.length_b   1.000
_cell.length_c   1.000
_cell.angle_alpha   90.00
_cell.angle_beta   90.00
_cell.angle_gamma   90.00
#
_symmetry.space_group_name_H-M   'P 1'
#
loop_
_entity.id
_entity.type
_entity.pdbx_description
1 polymer ?
#
loop_
_entity_poly.entity_id
_entity_poly.type
_entity_poly.pdbx_seq_one_letter_code
_entity_poly.pdbx_strand_id
1 'polypeptide(L)'
;MSNRASGTRSWNEVETITKYECLFAVRTGLTILLPLMEEFDGDAISFSISPDNPHDIIVTAKDRKVILKSLKKEHLDASVARGFIMFYETKGDEVVRCTPCNYRKA
;
A
#
# COMPACT_ATOMS: atom_id res chain seq x y z
N MET A 1 -20.62 -32.87 16.34
CA MET A 1 -19.44 -32.05 16.69
C MET A 1 -18.52 -32.03 15.48
N SER A 2 -18.56 -30.97 14.68
CA SER A 2 -17.84 -30.90 13.39
C SER A 2 -16.60 -30.03 13.53
N ASN A 3 -15.46 -30.59 13.14
CA ASN A 3 -14.12 -30.01 13.22
C ASN A 3 -14.03 -28.67 12.48
N ARG A 4 -13.67 -27.60 13.21
CA ARG A 4 -13.09 -26.39 12.59
C ARG A 4 -11.66 -26.72 12.18
N ALA A 5 -11.44 -26.91 10.89
CA ALA A 5 -10.10 -26.82 10.33
C ALA A 5 -9.63 -25.36 10.45
N SER A 6 -8.83 -25.08 11.48
CA SER A 6 -8.02 -23.87 11.56
C SER A 6 -6.90 -23.99 10.52
N GLY A 7 -7.14 -23.47 9.31
CA GLY A 7 -6.10 -23.33 8.31
C GLY A 7 -5.09 -22.29 8.79
N THR A 8 -3.98 -22.72 9.37
CA THR A 8 -2.79 -21.89 9.53
C THR A 8 -2.24 -21.59 8.14
N ARG A 9 -2.56 -20.42 7.58
CA ARG A 9 -1.86 -19.90 6.40
C ARG A 9 -0.38 -19.75 6.77
N SER A 10 0.49 -20.32 5.95
CA SER A 10 1.94 -20.10 6.01
C SER A 10 2.23 -18.68 5.52
N TRP A 11 2.85 -17.85 6.36
CA TRP A 11 2.98 -16.40 6.15
C TRP A 11 4.35 -16.01 5.59
N ASN A 12 4.68 -16.45 4.37
CA ASN A 12 5.93 -16.07 3.68
C ASN A 12 5.72 -15.42 2.31
N GLU A 13 4.47 -15.21 1.86
CA GLU A 13 4.20 -14.60 0.57
C GLU A 13 3.99 -13.09 0.72
N VAL A 14 4.91 -12.31 0.16
CA VAL A 14 4.72 -10.87 -0.04
C VAL A 14 3.66 -10.70 -1.12
N GLU A 15 2.47 -10.25 -0.71
CA GLU A 15 1.37 -10.05 -1.64
C GLU A 15 1.69 -8.90 -2.60
N THR A 16 1.50 -9.14 -3.90
CA THR A 16 1.66 -8.10 -4.92
C THR A 16 0.29 -7.57 -5.32
N ILE A 17 0.03 -6.29 -5.09
CA ILE A 17 -1.21 -5.65 -5.56
C ILE A 17 -0.98 -5.16 -6.99
N THR A 18 -1.77 -5.70 -7.92
CA THR A 18 -1.74 -5.31 -9.34
C THR A 18 -2.95 -4.51 -9.77
N LYS A 19 -4.02 -4.47 -8.96
CA LYS A 19 -5.24 -3.71 -9.22
C LYS A 19 -5.30 -2.50 -8.31
N TYR A 20 -4.79 -1.38 -8.81
CA TYR A 20 -4.89 -0.09 -8.15
C TYR A 20 -4.88 1.00 -9.23
N GLU A 21 -5.39 2.18 -8.88
CA GLU A 21 -5.26 3.38 -9.71
C GLU A 21 -4.33 4.39 -9.05
N CYS A 22 -3.72 5.25 -9.86
CA CYS A 22 -2.82 6.29 -9.37
C CYS A 22 -3.27 7.65 -9.86
N LEU A 23 -3.43 8.56 -8.91
CA LEU A 23 -3.64 9.98 -9.16
C LEU A 23 -2.45 10.75 -8.58
N PHE A 24 -1.77 11.53 -9.41
CA PHE A 24 -0.76 12.47 -8.95
C PHE A 24 -1.26 13.89 -9.11
N ALA A 25 -1.22 14.65 -8.02
CA ALA A 25 -1.50 16.08 -8.06
C ALA A 25 -0.36 16.83 -7.38
N VAL A 26 0.13 17.88 -8.04
CA VAL A 26 1.32 18.64 -7.60
C VAL A 26 1.16 19.19 -6.18
N ARG A 27 -0.05 19.47 -5.70
CA ARG A 27 -0.24 19.99 -4.32
C ARG A 27 -0.34 18.90 -3.27
N THR A 28 -0.95 17.75 -3.58
CA THR A 28 -1.28 16.70 -2.61
C THR A 28 -0.38 15.47 -2.71
N GLY A 29 0.43 15.35 -3.77
CA GLY A 29 1.32 14.22 -4.01
C GLY A 29 0.63 13.06 -4.72
N LEU A 30 1.20 11.87 -4.56
CA LEU A 30 0.66 10.63 -5.11
C LEU A 30 -0.45 10.08 -4.21
N THR A 31 -1.62 9.85 -4.80
CA THR A 31 -2.73 9.12 -4.21
C THR A 31 -2.88 7.81 -4.97
N ILE A 32 -2.97 6.71 -4.23
CA ILE A 32 -3.19 5.38 -4.78
C ILE A 32 -4.58 4.93 -4.33
N LEU A 33 -5.42 4.57 -5.30
CA LEU A 33 -6.75 4.02 -5.06
C LEU A 33 -6.67 2.51 -5.11
N LEU A 34 -7.17 1.83 -4.08
CA LEU A 34 -7.16 0.37 -3.98
C LEU A 34 -8.45 -0.14 -3.34
N PRO A 35 -8.84 -1.42 -3.53
CA PRO A 35 -9.94 -2.01 -2.77
C PRO A 35 -9.67 -1.93 -1.27
N LEU A 36 -10.72 -1.86 -0.44
CA LEU A 36 -10.55 -1.92 1.02
C LEU A 36 -9.77 -3.16 1.46
N MET A 37 -8.68 -2.96 2.19
CA MET A 37 -7.81 -4.00 2.72
C MET A 37 -7.90 -4.10 4.23
N GLU A 38 -8.20 -5.27 4.79
CA GLU A 38 -8.22 -5.47 6.24
C GLU A 38 -6.82 -5.25 6.85
N GLU A 39 -5.77 -5.47 6.06
CA GLU A 39 -4.37 -5.28 6.41
C GLU A 39 -4.04 -3.84 6.80
N PHE A 40 -4.73 -2.87 6.19
CA PHE A 40 -4.49 -1.44 6.42
C PHE A 40 -5.41 -0.86 7.50
N ASP A 41 -6.19 -1.71 8.18
CA ASP A 41 -7.09 -1.26 9.23
C ASP A 41 -6.38 -0.91 10.54
N GLY A 42 -6.60 0.31 11.02
CA GLY A 42 -6.26 0.76 12.37
C GLY A 42 -4.80 1.14 12.64
N ASP A 43 -3.88 1.02 11.67
CA ASP A 43 -2.45 1.14 11.95
C ASP A 43 -1.68 2.19 11.15
N ALA A 44 -0.53 2.58 11.72
CA ALA A 44 0.45 3.43 11.05
C ALA A 44 1.09 2.65 9.89
N ILE A 45 0.57 2.88 8.69
CA ILE A 45 1.14 2.34 7.46
C ILE A 45 2.34 3.17 7.00
N SER A 46 3.32 2.49 6.41
CA SER A 46 4.50 3.14 5.84
C SER A 46 4.86 2.53 4.50
N PHE A 47 5.59 3.30 3.68
CA PHE A 47 6.15 2.80 2.43
C PHE A 47 7.63 3.09 2.33
N SER A 48 8.33 2.23 1.61
CA SER A 48 9.70 2.45 1.15
C SER A 48 9.80 2.15 -0.35
N ILE A 49 10.84 2.67 -1.00
CA ILE A 49 11.16 2.28 -2.37
C ILE A 49 11.75 0.87 -2.34
N SER A 50 11.31 0.00 -3.24
CA SER A 50 11.87 -1.36 -3.35
C SER A 50 13.36 -1.28 -3.70
N PRO A 51 14.24 -2.03 -3.00
CA PRO A 51 15.66 -2.08 -3.35
C PRO A 51 15.89 -2.76 -4.71
N ASP A 52 14.95 -3.60 -5.16
CA ASP A 52 15.08 -4.38 -6.38
C ASP A 52 14.63 -3.61 -7.63
N ASN A 53 13.73 -2.63 -7.46
CA ASN A 53 13.17 -1.87 -8.56
C ASN A 53 12.71 -0.47 -8.10
N PRO A 54 13.27 0.63 -8.65
CA PRO A 54 12.89 2.00 -8.25
C PRO A 54 11.47 2.41 -8.70
N HIS A 55 10.76 1.56 -9.44
CA HIS A 55 9.36 1.74 -9.81
C HIS A 55 8.38 1.04 -8.86
N ASP A 56 8.89 0.30 -7.87
CA ASP A 56 8.07 -0.47 -6.96
C ASP A 56 8.19 0.12 -5.54
N ILE A 57 7.12 0.04 -4.77
CA ILE A 57 7.14 0.37 -3.34
C ILE A 57 6.79 -0.86 -2.50
N ILE A 58 7.40 -0.92 -1.33
CA ILE A 58 7.05 -1.89 -0.29
C ILE A 58 6.24 -1.14 0.75
N VAL A 59 4.98 -1.51 0.89
CA VAL A 59 4.07 -1.01 1.93
C VAL A 59 4.17 -1.94 3.12
N THR A 60 4.48 -1.38 4.28
CA THR A 60 4.51 -2.12 5.55
C THR A 60 3.36 -1.66 6.42
N ALA A 61 2.52 -2.60 6.82
CA ALA A 61 1.38 -2.42 7.70
C ALA A 61 1.35 -3.58 8.70
N LYS A 62 1.33 -3.28 10.01
CA LYS A 62 1.45 -4.30 11.07
C LYS A 62 2.70 -5.18 10.82
N ASP A 63 2.49 -6.49 10.72
CA ASP A 63 3.50 -7.50 10.43
C ASP A 63 3.49 -7.94 8.96
N ARG A 64 2.86 -7.18 8.07
CA ARG A 64 2.73 -7.50 6.65
C ARG A 64 3.46 -6.52 5.75
N LYS A 65 3.99 -7.07 4.67
CA LYS A 65 4.58 -6.33 3.56
C LYS A 65 3.80 -6.63 2.29
N VAL A 66 3.51 -5.59 1.56
CA VAL A 66 2.80 -5.64 0.28
C VAL A 66 3.63 -4.87 -0.74
N ILE A 67 3.75 -5.38 -1.96
CA ILE A 67 4.45 -4.69 -3.03
C ILE A 67 3.44 -4.10 -4.01
N LEU A 68 3.56 -2.80 -4.28
CA LEU A 68 2.90 -2.13 -5.39
C LEU A 68 3.94 -1.89 -6.48
N LYS A 69 3.69 -2.46 -7.67
CA LYS A 69 4.65 -2.46 -8.78
C LYS A 69 4.29 -1.49 -9.87
N SER A 70 5.27 -1.05 -10.65
CA SER A 70 5.07 -0.27 -11.89
C SER A 70 4.55 1.15 -11.68
N LEU A 71 4.94 1.79 -10.59
CA LEU A 71 4.66 3.21 -10.34
C LEU A 71 5.63 4.09 -11.13
N LYS A 72 5.20 5.30 -11.48
CA LYS A 72 6.07 6.28 -12.14
C LYS A 72 7.10 6.80 -11.15
N LYS A 73 8.39 6.66 -11.48
CA LYS A 73 9.50 7.07 -10.61
C LYS A 73 9.42 8.55 -10.20
N GLU A 74 9.07 9.43 -11.13
CA GLU A 74 8.91 10.87 -10.85
C GLU A 74 7.86 11.16 -9.75
N HIS A 75 6.76 10.38 -9.71
CA HIS A 75 5.76 10.50 -8.65
C HIS A 75 6.28 9.95 -7.32
N LEU A 76 7.06 8.87 -7.35
CA LEU A 76 7.69 8.29 -6.17
C LEU A 76 8.73 9.24 -5.57
N ASP A 77 9.62 9.81 -6.38
CA ASP A 77 10.63 10.77 -5.94
C ASP A 77 9.96 11.98 -5.27
N ALA A 78 8.88 12.51 -5.86
CA ALA A 78 8.10 13.60 -5.28
C ALA A 78 7.45 13.20 -3.94
N SER A 79 6.98 11.96 -3.82
CA SER A 79 6.36 11.44 -2.60
C SER A 79 7.38 11.20 -1.48
N VAL A 80 8.58 10.73 -1.82
CA VAL A 80 9.71 10.61 -0.90
C VAL A 80 10.12 11.98 -0.37
N ALA A 81 10.26 12.98 -1.24
CA ALA A 81 10.58 14.35 -0.83
C ALA A 81 9.53 14.98 0.10
N ARG A 82 8.26 14.58 -0.06
CA ARG A 82 7.14 15.00 0.80
C ARG A 82 7.03 14.20 2.09
N GLY A 83 7.55 12.99 2.10
CA GLY A 83 7.47 12.07 3.23
C GLY A 83 6.17 11.27 3.34
N PHE A 84 5.28 11.31 2.34
CA PHE A 84 4.04 10.50 2.36
C PHE A 84 3.45 10.24 0.96
N ILE A 85 2.62 9.18 0.89
CA ILE A 85 1.61 8.94 -0.17
C ILE A 85 0.23 8.81 0.51
N MET A 86 -0.84 9.00 -0.24
CA MET A 86 -2.22 8.79 0.27
C MET A 86 -2.80 7.48 -0.27
N PHE A 87 -3.40 6.67 0.59
CA PHE A 87 -4.23 5.54 0.18
C PHE A 87 -5.71 5.88 0.31
N TYR A 88 -6.42 5.74 -0.80
CA TYR A 88 -7.87 5.84 -0.86
C TYR A 88 -8.42 4.44 -1.10
N GLU A 89 -9.05 3.90 -0.08
CA GLU A 89 -9.60 2.56 -0.10
C GLU A 89 -11.07 2.58 -0.43
N THR A 90 -11.47 1.77 -1.43
CA THR A 90 -12.81 1.82 -2.01
C THR A 90 -13.64 0.58 -1.70
N LYS A 91 -14.97 0.77 -1.64
CA LYS A 91 -15.98 -0.29 -1.73
C LYS A 91 -16.90 0.04 -2.91
N GLY A 92 -16.72 -0.68 -4.02
CA GLY A 92 -17.32 -0.26 -5.29
C GLY A 92 -16.70 1.07 -5.72
N ASP A 93 -17.54 2.06 -6.02
CA ASP A 93 -17.12 3.38 -6.48
C ASP A 93 -16.94 4.40 -5.34
N GLU A 94 -17.21 4.01 -4.10
CA GLU A 94 -17.13 4.89 -2.93
C GLU A 94 -15.77 4.75 -2.22
N VAL A 95 -15.10 5.88 -1.96
CA VAL A 95 -13.95 5.92 -1.06
C VAL A 95 -14.44 5.84 0.38
N VAL A 96 -14.09 4.75 1.06
CA VAL A 96 -14.54 4.47 2.43
C VAL A 96 -13.46 4.69 3.49
N ARG A 97 -12.18 4.75 3.09
CA ARG A 97 -11.07 5.03 4.01
C ARG A 97 -9.95 5.80 3.31
N CYS A 98 -9.41 6.77 4.03
CA CYS A 98 -8.30 7.62 3.59
C CYS A 98 -7.17 7.51 4.60
N THR A 99 -6.05 6.92 4.19
CA THR A 99 -4.94 6.64 5.11
C THR A 99 -3.66 7.27 4.57
N PRO A 100 -3.03 8.21 5.30
CA PRO A 100 -1.71 8.69 4.95
C PRO A 100 -0.69 7.57 5.21
N CYS A 101 0.16 7.31 4.23
CA CYS A 101 1.22 6.31 4.30
C CYS A 101 2.57 7.01 4.31
N ASN A 102 3.24 6.96 5.45
CA ASN A 102 4.46 7.74 5.66
C ASN A 102 5.66 7.05 5.02
N TYR A 103 6.53 7.85 4.40
CA TYR A 103 7.80 7.34 3.90
C TYR A 103 8.67 6.89 5.07
N ARG A 104 9.21 5.69 4.97
CA ARG A 104 10.29 5.19 5.82
C ARG A 104 11.42 4.71 4.94
N LYS A 105 12.63 5.16 5.27
CA LYS A 105 13.82 4.63 4.62
C LYS A 105 13.96 3.16 4.99
N ALA A 106 14.06 2.30 3.98
CA ALA A 106 14.35 0.88 4.15
C ALA A 106 15.74 0.66 4.74
#